data_AF-A0A231S081-F1
#
_entry.id   AF-A0A231S081-F1
#
_cell.length_a   1.000
_cell.length_b   1.000
_cell.length_c   1.000
_cell.angle_alpha   90.00
_cell.angle_beta   90.00
_cell.angle_gamma   90.00
#
_symmetry.space_group_name_H-M   'P 1'
#
loop_
_entity.id
_entity.type
_entity.pdbx_description
1 polymer ?
#
loop_
_entity_poly.entity_id
_entity_poly.type
_entity_poly.pdbx_seq_one_letter_code
_entity_poly.pdbx_strand_id
1 'polypeptide(L)' 'MKTCIKCNTELTKAYISGIQGKFEINKKPRGLFKDSPIYSKVSSYVCSTCGYLEFYVDQPEKFK' A
#
# COMPACT_ATOMS: atom_id res chain seq x y z
N MET A 1 11.23 -9.89 9.62
CA MET A 1 11.25 -8.53 10.17
C MET A 1 11.55 -7.57 9.02
N LYS A 2 10.76 -6.49 8.82
CA LYS A 2 11.06 -5.49 7.79
C LYS A 2 11.74 -4.30 8.44
N THR A 3 12.70 -3.68 7.75
CA THR A 3 13.54 -2.61 8.30
C THR A 3 13.38 -1.35 7.47
N CYS A 4 13.26 -0.20 8.13
CA CYS A 4 13.15 1.10 7.48
C CYS A 4 14.43 1.44 6.73
N ILE A 5 14.32 1.66 5.42
CA ILE A 5 15.47 2.02 4.56
C ILE A 5 16.10 3.38 4.88
N LYS A 6 15.44 4.22 5.67
CA LYS A 6 15.89 5.58 6.00
C LYS A 6 16.68 5.66 7.31
N CYS A 7 16.34 4.85 8.31
CA CYS A 7 16.92 4.95 9.66
C CYS A 7 17.17 3.59 10.33
N ASN A 8 17.02 2.49 9.60
CA ASN A 8 17.26 1.12 10.06
C ASN A 8 16.43 0.66 11.28
N THR A 9 15.38 1.40 11.67
CA THR A 9 14.41 0.95 12.67
C THR A 9 13.51 -0.15 12.09
N GLU A 10 13.12 -1.13 12.90
CA GLU A 10 12.10 -2.11 12.54
C GLU A 10 10.77 -1.44 12.17
N LEU A 11 10.15 -1.89 11.09
CA LEU A 11 8.86 -1.40 10.64
C LEU A 11 7.71 -2.09 11.36
N THR A 12 6.74 -1.30 11.81
CA THR A 12 5.51 -1.78 12.43
C THR A 12 4.42 -1.99 11.37
N LYS A 13 3.72 -3.13 11.41
CA LYS A 13 2.57 -3.36 10.52
C LYS A 13 1.46 -2.35 10.85
N ALA A 14 0.95 -1.67 9.83
CA ALA A 14 -0.07 -0.64 9.96
C ALA A 14 -1.36 -1.05 9.24
N TYR A 15 -2.43 -0.33 9.54
CA TYR A 15 -3.75 -0.49 8.92
C TYR A 15 -4.23 0.89 8.48
N ILE A 16 -4.71 0.99 7.24
CA ILE A 16 -5.27 2.25 6.72
C ILE A 16 -6.78 2.25 6.97
N SER A 17 -7.25 3.27 7.67
CA SER A 17 -8.68 3.55 7.86
C SER A 17 -9.20 4.39 6.69
N GLY A 18 -10.28 3.95 6.05
CA GLY A 18 -10.99 4.71 5.01
C GLY A 18 -12.50 4.57 5.18
N ILE A 19 -13.29 5.45 4.53
CA ILE A 19 -14.76 5.52 4.65
C ILE A 19 -15.47 4.19 4.29
N GLN A 20 -14.77 3.23 3.67
CA GLN A 20 -15.27 1.87 3.41
C GLN A 20 -14.25 0.76 3.70
N GLY A 21 -13.23 1.01 4.53
CA GLY A 21 -12.26 0.00 5.00
C GLY A 21 -11.37 -0.62 3.91
N LYS A 22 -11.38 -0.10 2.68
CA LYS A 22 -10.57 -0.60 1.57
C LYS A 22 -9.65 0.50 1.06
N PHE A 23 -8.35 0.27 1.21
CA PHE A 23 -7.32 1.04 0.53
C PHE A 23 -6.71 0.15 -0.56
N GLU A 24 -6.77 0.63 -1.79
CA GLU A 24 -6.41 -0.12 -3.00
C GLU A 24 -5.47 0.72 -3.86
N ILE A 25 -4.47 0.09 -4.47
CA ILE A 25 -3.63 0.73 -5.49
C ILE A 25 -4.18 0.34 -6.86
N ASN A 26 -4.32 1.32 -7.76
CA ASN A 26 -4.82 1.12 -9.12
C ASN A 26 -3.67 1.27 -10.12
N LYS A 27 -3.59 0.39 -11.13
CA LYS A 27 -2.59 0.49 -12.21
C LYS A 27 -2.79 1.73 -13.10
N LYS A 28 -4.03 2.19 -13.21
CA LYS A 28 -4.42 3.37 -14.00
C LYS A 28 -5.33 4.28 -13.17
N PRO A 29 -5.38 5.60 -13.46
CA PRO A 29 -6.36 6.49 -12.86
C PRO A 29 -7.77 5.95 -13.11
N ARG A 30 -8.66 6.01 -12.09
CA ARG A 30 -10.07 5.72 -12.30
C ARG A 30 -10.67 6.82 -13.19
N GLY A 31 -10.93 6.49 -14.45
CA GLY A 31 -11.70 7.37 -15.34
C GLY A 31 -13.20 7.21 -15.10
N LEU A 32 -13.99 8.22 -15.48
CA LEU A 32 -15.46 8.20 -15.37
C LEU A 32 -16.13 7.10 -16.20
N PHE A 33 -15.45 6.53 -17.21
CA PHE A 33 -16.06 5.62 -18.20
C PHE A 33 -15.16 4.49 -18.71
N LYS A 34 -14.16 4.02 -17.96
CA LYS A 34 -13.30 2.92 -18.44
C LYS A 34 -12.94 1.92 -17.35
N ASP A 35 -13.43 0.69 -17.59
CA ASP A 35 -13.02 -0.62 -17.09
C ASP A 35 -12.90 -0.81 -15.57
N SER A 36 -13.32 -1.99 -15.11
CA SER A 36 -13.07 -2.46 -13.75
C SER A 36 -11.58 -2.23 -13.41
N PRO A 37 -11.26 -1.37 -12.44
CA PRO A 37 -9.89 -0.99 -12.20
C PRO A 37 -9.08 -2.24 -11.84
N ILE A 38 -7.91 -2.43 -12.46
CA ILE A 38 -6.97 -3.43 -11.98
C ILE A 38 -6.45 -2.94 -10.64
N TYR A 39 -6.91 -3.59 -9.57
CA TYR A 39 -6.55 -3.27 -8.19
C TYR A 39 -6.00 -4.49 -7.46
N SER A 40 -5.24 -4.21 -6.42
CA SER A 40 -4.86 -5.18 -5.39
C SER A 40 -4.94 -4.52 -4.02
N LYS A 41 -5.26 -5.33 -3.00
CA LYS A 41 -5.14 -4.92 -1.61
C LYS A 41 -3.67 -4.68 -1.28
N VAL A 42 -3.43 -3.89 -0.25
CA VAL A 42 -2.07 -3.64 0.22
C VAL A 42 -1.91 -3.95 1.69
N SER A 43 -0.74 -4.49 2.01
CA SER A 43 -0.19 -4.48 3.35
C SER A 43 0.67 -3.24 3.54
N SER A 44 0.45 -2.50 4.62
CA SER A 44 1.21 -1.29 4.94
C SER A 44 2.05 -1.46 6.20
N TYR A 45 3.18 -0.76 6.21
CA TYR A 45 4.10 -0.70 7.32
C TYR A 45 4.53 0.75 7.56
N VAL A 46 4.75 1.11 8.82
CA VAL A 46 5.19 2.46 9.22
C VAL A 46 6.43 2.36 10.09
N CYS A 47 7.40 3.24 9.83
CA CYS A 47 8.53 3.47 10.72
C CYS A 47 8.09 4.38 11.87
N SER A 48 8.11 3.87 13.11
CA SER A 48 7.78 4.64 14.31
C SER A 48 8.77 5.76 14.62
N THR A 49 10.00 5.70 14.09
CA THR A 49 11.03 6.72 14.32
C THR A 49 10.93 7.90 13.37
N CYS A 50 10.74 7.64 12.07
CA CYS A 50 10.88 8.68 11.04
C CYS A 50 9.65 8.83 10.13
N GLY A 51 8.57 8.11 10.39
CA GLY A 51 7.32 8.20 9.63
C GLY A 51 7.36 7.64 8.20
N TYR A 52 8.45 7.00 7.78
CA TYR A 52 8.53 6.34 6.48
C TYR A 52 7.45 5.25 6.35
N LEU A 53 6.75 5.23 5.22
CA LEU A 53 5.74 4.24 4.89
C LEU A 53 6.24 3.30 3.81
N GLU A 54 5.91 2.02 3.96
CA GLU A 54 6.19 0.98 2.98
C GLU A 54 4.92 0.20 2.66
N PHE A 55 4.64 -0.01 1.38
CA PHE A 55 3.44 -0.68 0.89
C PHE A 55 3.81 -1.88 0.02
N TYR A 56 3.08 -2.98 0.22
CA TYR A 56 3.20 -4.19 -0.59
C TYR A 56 1.82 -4.55 -1.11
N VAL A 57 1.70 -4.73 -2.42
CA VAL A 57 0.47 -5.28 -3.04
C VAL A 57 0.43 -6.80 -2.85
N ASP A 58 -0.74 -7.34 -2.56
CA ASP A 58 -0.92 -8.79 -2.36
C ASP A 58 -0.76 -9.58 -3.68
N GLN A 59 -0.99 -8.91 -4.81
CA GLN A 59 -1.00 -9.48 -6.17
C GLN A 59 -0.15 -8.61 -7.13
N PRO A 60 1.18 -8.61 -7.01
CA PRO A 60 2.06 -7.77 -7.82
C PRO A 60 2.00 -8.09 -9.33
N GLU A 61 1.64 -9.32 -9.70
CA GLU A 61 1.48 -9.76 -11.09
C GLU A 61 0.41 -8.98 -11.86
N LYS A 62 -0.58 -8.40 -11.17
CA LYS A 62 -1.59 -7.52 -11.78
C LYS A 62 -1.01 -6.22 -12.32
N PHE A 63 0.21 -5.86 -11.93
CA PHE A 63 0.87 -4.61 -12.30
C PHE A 63 1.93 -4.76 -13.39
N LYS A 64 2.17 -5.98 -13.91
CA LYS A 64 3.01 -6.22 -15.10
C LYS A 64 2.37 -5.60 -16.34
#